data_AF-A0A970KIQ9-F1
#
_entry.id   AF-A0A970KIQ9-F1
#
_cell.length_a   1.000
_cell.length_b   1.000
_cell.length_c   1.000
_cell.angle_alpha   90.00
_cell.angle_beta   90.00
_cell.angle_gamma   90.00
#
_symmetry.space_group_name_H-M   'P 1'
#
loop_
_entity.id
_entity.type
_entity.pdbx_description
1 polymer ?
#
loop_
_entity_poly.entity_id
_entity_poly.type
_entity_poly.pdbx_seq_one_letter_code
_entity_poly.pdbx_strand_id
1 'polypeptide(L)'
;MIGISLFFLFYDQLITKKIILPSDISYSTVYRLFKREGLLCNSPRLGITLIHTKPYDAASKGKIEHFSLTVRKRFLPLLCDEGLCPLDNLNKKFSACLEKNYHRKIHSALATTPLDKYMSQINQLNVIEDPDKLKFIFLKREKRKVKHDRIISVNNELYEVPPTLISKRIEIRFDPESFEDIFFKRN
;
A
#
# COMPACT_ATOMS: atom_id res chain seq x y z
N MET A 1 5.92 -9.55 -10.30
CA MET A 1 5.09 -10.48 -9.52
C MET A 1 5.29 -10.38 -8.01
N ILE A 2 6.37 -9.74 -7.52
CA ILE A 2 6.48 -9.29 -6.11
C ILE A 2 5.31 -8.36 -5.73
N GLY A 3 4.84 -7.54 -6.67
CA GLY A 3 3.77 -6.56 -6.42
C GLY A 3 2.36 -7.09 -6.15
N ILE A 4 2.14 -8.41 -6.07
CA ILE A 4 0.81 -8.97 -5.69
C ILE A 4 0.91 -9.80 -4.42
N SER A 5 1.95 -10.64 -4.24
CA SER A 5 2.09 -11.48 -3.04
C SER A 5 2.71 -10.76 -1.85
N LEU A 6 3.73 -9.91 -2.06
CA LEU A 6 4.27 -9.03 -1.01
C LEU A 6 3.26 -7.92 -0.69
N PHE A 7 2.47 -7.54 -1.68
CA PHE A 7 1.36 -6.62 -1.54
C PHE A 7 0.27 -7.23 -0.67
N PHE A 8 -0.14 -8.48 -0.90
CA PHE A 8 -1.11 -9.19 -0.05
C PHE A 8 -0.63 -9.37 1.39
N LEU A 9 0.64 -9.75 1.61
CA LEU A 9 1.22 -9.87 2.96
C LEU A 9 1.32 -8.52 3.68
N PHE A 10 1.74 -7.47 2.96
CA PHE A 10 1.74 -6.11 3.46
C PHE A 10 0.32 -5.61 3.75
N TYR A 11 -0.65 -5.98 2.91
CA TYR A 11 -2.06 -5.63 3.08
C TYR A 11 -2.70 -6.31 4.27
N ASP A 12 -2.49 -7.61 4.46
CA ASP A 12 -2.98 -8.31 5.63
C ASP A 12 -2.38 -7.69 6.89
N GLN A 13 -1.11 -7.27 6.88
CA GLN A 13 -0.50 -6.54 7.99
C GLN A 13 -1.14 -5.17 8.22
N LEU A 14 -1.44 -4.40 7.17
CA LEU A 14 -2.03 -3.06 7.29
C LEU A 14 -3.51 -3.10 7.69
N ILE A 15 -4.27 -4.08 7.21
CA ILE A 15 -5.67 -4.34 7.57
C ILE A 15 -5.72 -4.83 9.02
N THR A 16 -4.83 -5.74 9.42
CA THR A 16 -4.75 -6.25 10.80
C THR A 16 -4.41 -5.13 11.79
N LYS A 17 -3.58 -4.16 11.37
CA LYS A 17 -3.25 -2.97 12.18
C LYS A 17 -4.31 -1.86 12.13
N LYS A 18 -5.45 -2.06 11.45
CA LYS A 18 -6.52 -1.07 11.22
C LYS A 18 -6.02 0.26 10.62
N ILE A 19 -4.96 0.22 9.82
CA ILE A 19 -4.41 1.42 9.16
C ILE A 19 -5.18 1.71 7.86
N ILE A 20 -5.82 0.69 7.26
CA ILE A 20 -6.63 0.83 6.05
C ILE A 20 -7.79 -0.17 6.09
N LEU A 21 -8.99 0.28 5.72
CA LEU A 21 -10.17 -0.57 5.55
C LEU A 21 -10.09 -1.39 4.24
N PRO A 22 -10.43 -2.69 4.25
CA PRO A 22 -10.43 -3.55 3.05
C PRO A 22 -11.31 -3.03 1.91
N SER A 23 -12.33 -2.22 2.22
CA SER A 23 -13.29 -1.65 1.26
C SER A 23 -12.73 -0.53 0.39
N ASP A 24 -11.62 0.10 0.80
CA ASP A 24 -11.21 1.40 0.22
C ASP A 24 -10.09 1.27 -0.83
N ILE A 25 -9.62 0.05 -1.12
CA ILE A 25 -8.37 -0.15 -1.83
C ILE A 25 -8.53 -0.86 -3.19
N SER A 26 -8.10 -0.16 -4.24
CA SER A 26 -7.74 -0.73 -5.54
C SER A 26 -6.26 -0.45 -5.84
N TYR A 27 -5.63 -1.14 -6.81
CA TYR A 27 -4.26 -0.82 -7.27
C TYR A 27 -4.11 0.66 -7.66
N SER A 28 -5.17 1.24 -8.24
CA SER A 28 -5.23 2.67 -8.56
C SER A 28 -5.38 3.55 -7.30
N THR A 29 -5.96 3.03 -6.23
CA THR A 29 -6.06 3.69 -4.92
C THR A 29 -4.70 3.73 -4.25
N VAL A 30 -3.90 2.67 -4.29
CA VAL A 30 -2.54 2.69 -3.70
C VAL A 30 -1.63 3.66 -4.44
N TYR A 31 -1.65 3.67 -5.77
CA TYR A 31 -0.94 4.70 -6.54
C TYR A 31 -1.42 6.11 -6.18
N ARG A 32 -2.75 6.34 -6.12
CA ARG A 32 -3.31 7.64 -5.72
C ARG A 32 -2.93 8.02 -4.29
N LEU A 33 -2.91 7.07 -3.37
CA LEU A 33 -2.51 7.23 -1.98
C LEU A 33 -1.04 7.64 -1.91
N PHE A 34 -0.14 6.86 -2.53
CA PHE A 34 1.29 7.20 -2.53
C PHE A 34 1.55 8.53 -3.25
N LYS A 35 0.77 8.87 -4.28
CA LYS A 35 0.86 10.19 -4.95
C LYS A 35 0.41 11.31 -4.01
N ARG A 36 -0.74 11.13 -3.34
CA ARG A 36 -1.33 12.09 -2.39
C ARG A 36 -0.39 12.33 -1.20
N GLU A 37 0.19 11.27 -0.67
CA GLU A 37 1.12 11.32 0.46
C GLU A 37 2.55 11.73 0.04
N GLY A 38 2.79 12.01 -1.25
CA GLY A 38 4.09 12.46 -1.76
C GLY A 38 5.19 11.40 -1.69
N LEU A 39 4.82 10.12 -1.68
CA LEU A 39 5.73 8.98 -1.50
C LEU A 39 6.31 8.42 -2.80
N LEU A 40 5.82 8.88 -3.96
CA LEU A 40 6.18 8.34 -5.28
C LEU A 40 7.40 8.99 -5.94
N CYS A 41 7.78 10.22 -5.58
CA CYS A 41 8.90 10.91 -6.22
C CYS A 41 10.11 10.89 -5.29
N ASN A 42 11.05 9.98 -5.55
CA ASN A 42 12.34 9.88 -4.86
C ASN A 42 12.24 10.07 -3.34
N SER A 43 11.26 9.43 -2.71
CA SER A 43 11.05 9.58 -1.28
C SER A 43 12.22 8.92 -0.57
N PRO A 44 13.09 9.67 0.13
CA PRO A 44 14.19 9.08 0.91
C PRO A 44 13.67 8.17 2.03
N ARG A 45 12.35 8.25 2.30
CA ARG A 45 11.67 7.58 3.41
C ARG A 45 11.35 6.11 3.11
N LEU A 46 11.00 5.80 1.87
CA LEU A 46 10.64 4.45 1.44
C LEU A 46 11.64 3.85 0.45
N GLY A 47 12.53 4.66 -0.15
CA GLY A 47 13.42 4.20 -1.21
C GLY A 47 12.68 3.74 -2.47
N ILE A 48 11.43 4.18 -2.65
CA ILE A 48 10.60 3.84 -3.81
C ILE A 48 10.77 4.93 -4.87
N THR A 49 11.17 4.50 -6.07
CA THR A 49 11.21 5.33 -7.26
C THR A 49 10.02 5.00 -8.15
N LEU A 50 9.16 5.98 -8.43
CA LEU A 50 8.13 5.83 -9.46
C LEU A 50 8.78 5.87 -10.85
N ILE A 51 8.69 4.76 -11.56
CA ILE A 51 9.13 4.65 -12.95
C ILE A 51 7.89 4.65 -13.83
N HIS A 52 7.79 5.65 -14.71
CA HIS A 52 6.73 5.70 -15.71
C HIS A 52 7.15 4.94 -16.97
N THR A 53 6.27 4.06 -17.44
CA THR A 53 6.37 3.45 -18.76
C THR A 53 6.36 4.55 -19.82
N LYS A 54 7.35 4.55 -20.73
CA LYS A 54 7.35 5.44 -21.89
C LYS A 54 6.25 5.03 -22.87
N PRO A 55 5.69 5.97 -23.65
CA PRO A 55 4.83 5.62 -24.78
C PRO A 55 5.50 4.57 -25.67
N TYR A 56 4.72 3.59 -26.14
CA TYR A 56 5.16 2.47 -26.99
C TYR A 56 6.09 1.41 -26.35
N ASP A 57 6.27 1.43 -25.03
CA ASP A 57 7.00 0.37 -24.32
C ASP A 57 6.06 -0.77 -23.87
N ALA A 58 5.73 -1.66 -24.80
CA ALA A 58 4.87 -2.83 -24.55
C ALA A 58 5.54 -3.86 -23.60
N ALA A 59 6.87 -3.95 -23.61
CA ALA A 59 7.62 -4.90 -22.79
C ALA A 59 7.41 -4.64 -21.28
N SER A 60 7.28 -3.37 -20.90
CA SER A 60 7.02 -2.99 -19.51
C SER A 60 5.67 -3.47 -18.96
N LYS A 61 4.65 -3.66 -19.82
CA LYS A 61 3.29 -4.06 -19.42
C LYS A 61 3.00 -5.55 -19.64
N GLY A 62 3.75 -6.23 -20.51
CA GLY A 62 3.47 -7.62 -20.88
C GLY A 62 3.38 -8.58 -19.70
N LYS A 63 4.17 -8.38 -18.62
CA LYS A 63 4.12 -9.24 -17.42
C LYS A 63 2.78 -9.14 -16.69
N ILE A 64 2.24 -7.94 -16.48
CA ILE A 64 0.96 -7.77 -15.80
C ILE A 64 -0.20 -8.20 -16.71
N GLU A 65 -0.10 -7.96 -18.02
CA GLU A 65 -1.09 -8.39 -19.00
C GLU A 65 -1.19 -9.92 -19.08
N HIS A 66 -0.05 -10.62 -19.14
CA HIS A 66 -0.03 -12.09 -19.10
C HIS A 66 -0.58 -12.66 -17.79
N PHE A 67 -0.31 -12.00 -16.66
CA PHE A 67 -0.94 -12.38 -15.39
C PHE A 67 -2.46 -12.21 -15.45
N SER A 68 -2.95 -11.04 -15.86
CA SER A 68 -4.39 -10.77 -16.01
C SER A 68 -5.06 -11.75 -16.98
N LEU A 69 -4.39 -12.12 -18.08
CA LEU A 69 -4.85 -13.16 -19.00
C LEU A 69 -4.94 -14.53 -18.30
N THR A 70 -3.96 -14.87 -17.47
CA THR A 70 -3.94 -16.13 -16.70
C THR A 70 -5.10 -16.17 -15.70
N VAL A 71 -5.35 -15.07 -14.99
CA VAL A 71 -6.51 -14.94 -14.09
C VAL A 71 -7.81 -15.13 -14.87
N ARG A 72 -7.97 -14.44 -16.01
CA ARG A 72 -9.16 -14.57 -16.86
C ARG A 72 -9.40 -15.98 -17.38
N LYS A 73 -8.33 -16.69 -17.79
CA LYS A 73 -8.44 -18.03 -18.36
C LYS A 73 -8.58 -19.15 -17.34
N ARG A 74 -8.03 -18.97 -16.13
CA ARG A 74 -7.92 -20.07 -15.14
C ARG A 74 -8.72 -19.85 -13.88
N PHE A 75 -8.91 -18.60 -13.44
CA PHE A 75 -9.65 -18.30 -12.21
C PHE A 75 -11.10 -17.96 -12.49
N LEU A 76 -11.39 -17.06 -13.43
CA LEU A 76 -12.77 -16.63 -13.71
C LEU A 76 -13.72 -17.78 -14.10
N PRO A 77 -13.33 -18.79 -14.91
CA PRO A 77 -14.23 -19.89 -15.23
C PRO A 77 -14.63 -20.74 -14.02
N LEU A 78 -13.81 -20.75 -12.96
CA LEU A 78 -14.10 -21.45 -11.71
C LEU A 78 -15.16 -20.74 -10.85
N LEU A 79 -15.54 -19.51 -11.23
CA LEU A 79 -16.54 -18.71 -10.54
C LEU A 79 -17.94 -18.82 -11.18
N CYS A 80 -18.07 -19.49 -12.33
CA CYS A 80 -19.29 -19.47 -13.14
C CYS A 80 -20.48 -20.27 -12.56
N ASP A 81 -20.26 -21.12 -11.55
CA ASP A 81 -21.30 -22.06 -11.07
C ASP A 81 -22.07 -21.56 -9.84
N GLU A 82 -21.65 -20.47 -9.20
CA GLU A 82 -22.28 -19.95 -7.99
C GLU A 82 -22.56 -18.46 -8.18
N GLY A 83 -23.81 -18.03 -7.92
CA GLY A 83 -24.25 -16.64 -8.08
C GLY A 83 -23.41 -15.60 -7.32
N LEU A 84 -23.83 -14.32 -7.36
CA LEU A 84 -23.07 -13.16 -6.84
C LEU A 84 -22.38 -13.44 -5.49
N CYS A 85 -21.10 -13.82 -5.56
CA CYS A 85 -20.31 -14.11 -4.38
C CYS A 85 -20.00 -12.77 -3.68
N PRO A 86 -20.16 -12.68 -2.35
CA PRO A 86 -19.69 -11.53 -1.60
C PRO A 86 -18.17 -11.37 -1.82
N LEU A 87 -17.70 -10.12 -1.80
CA LEU A 87 -16.31 -9.76 -2.12
C LEU A 87 -15.29 -10.56 -1.30
N ASP A 88 -15.57 -10.79 -0.01
CA ASP A 88 -14.70 -11.57 0.87
C ASP A 88 -14.53 -13.02 0.41
N ASN A 89 -15.61 -13.63 -0.07
CA ASN A 89 -15.56 -15.00 -0.59
C ASN A 89 -14.77 -15.06 -1.91
N LEU A 90 -14.95 -14.05 -2.77
CA LEU A 90 -14.18 -13.91 -4.01
C LEU A 90 -12.69 -13.77 -3.71
N ASN A 91 -12.31 -12.93 -2.75
CA ASN A 91 -10.93 -12.74 -2.30
C ASN A 91 -10.33 -14.05 -1.77
N LYS A 92 -11.07 -14.78 -0.91
CA LYS A 92 -10.63 -16.10 -0.40
C LYS A 92 -10.41 -17.11 -1.52
N LYS A 93 -11.37 -17.25 -2.45
CA LYS A 93 -11.25 -18.15 -3.61
C LYS A 93 -10.05 -17.75 -4.48
N PHE A 94 -9.82 -16.45 -4.68
CA PHE A 94 -8.69 -15.94 -5.46
C PHE A 94 -7.34 -16.24 -4.80
N SER A 95 -7.19 -15.96 -3.50
CA SER A 95 -5.97 -16.26 -2.75
C SER A 95 -5.64 -17.74 -2.79
N ALA A 96 -6.62 -18.61 -2.57
CA ALA A 96 -6.45 -20.06 -2.66
C ALA A 96 -6.01 -20.50 -4.07
N CYS A 97 -6.55 -19.89 -5.13
CA CYS A 97 -6.15 -20.16 -6.51
C CYS A 97 -4.69 -19.75 -6.77
N LEU A 98 -4.27 -18.58 -6.29
CA LEU A 98 -2.89 -18.10 -6.42
C LEU A 98 -1.89 -19.03 -5.72
N GLU A 99 -2.17 -19.39 -4.47
CA GLU A 99 -1.29 -20.22 -3.65
C GLU A 99 -1.16 -21.65 -4.19
N LYS A 100 -2.28 -22.27 -4.56
CA LYS A 100 -2.31 -23.67 -5.01
C LYS A 100 -1.82 -23.82 -6.45
N ASN A 101 -2.21 -22.90 -7.33
CA ASN A 101 -1.97 -23.07 -8.77
C ASN A 101 -0.88 -22.15 -9.30
N TYR A 102 -0.98 -20.84 -9.07
CA TYR A 102 -0.12 -19.89 -9.78
C TYR A 102 1.32 -19.91 -9.27
N HIS A 103 1.51 -19.85 -7.95
CA HIS A 103 2.83 -19.79 -7.33
C HIS A 103 3.63 -21.09 -7.47
N ARG A 104 2.95 -22.24 -7.51
CA ARG A 104 3.55 -23.58 -7.50
C ARG A 104 3.67 -24.23 -8.88
N LYS A 105 3.01 -23.70 -9.91
CA LYS A 105 3.09 -24.26 -11.27
C LYS A 105 4.35 -23.77 -11.97
N ILE A 106 5.06 -24.68 -12.64
CA ILE A 106 6.20 -24.34 -13.49
C ILE A 106 5.76 -23.33 -14.54
N HIS A 107 6.45 -22.19 -14.59
CA HIS A 107 6.16 -21.12 -15.51
C HIS A 107 7.00 -21.28 -16.78
N SER A 108 6.36 -21.34 -17.95
CA SER A 108 7.03 -21.64 -19.22
C SER A 108 8.21 -20.71 -19.53
N ALA A 109 8.06 -19.41 -19.25
CA ALA A 109 9.13 -18.43 -19.48
C ALA A 109 10.25 -18.44 -18.41
N LEU A 110 10.03 -19.04 -17.23
CA LEU A 110 11.02 -19.07 -16.15
C LEU A 110 11.70 -20.44 -16.00
N ALA A 111 11.12 -21.48 -16.60
CA ALA A 111 11.48 -22.89 -16.41
C ALA A 111 11.45 -23.39 -14.94
N THR A 112 11.04 -22.53 -14.00
CA THR A 112 10.87 -22.82 -12.57
C THR A 112 9.50 -22.35 -12.09
N THR A 113 9.12 -22.66 -10.85
CA THR A 113 7.92 -22.06 -10.25
C THR A 113 8.17 -20.59 -9.90
N PRO A 114 7.14 -19.72 -9.97
CA PRO A 114 7.29 -18.33 -9.53
C PRO A 114 7.68 -18.21 -8.05
N LEU A 115 7.24 -19.15 -7.19
CA LEU A 115 7.60 -19.19 -5.78
C LEU A 115 9.10 -19.47 -5.60
N ASP A 116 9.64 -20.49 -6.25
CA ASP A 116 11.06 -20.84 -6.13
C ASP A 116 11.94 -19.72 -6.68
N LYS A 117 11.52 -19.11 -7.81
CA LYS A 117 12.24 -17.97 -8.37
C LYS A 117 12.25 -16.79 -7.40
N TYR A 118 11.13 -16.52 -6.75
CA TYR A 118 11.04 -15.48 -5.72
C TYR A 118 11.95 -15.78 -4.52
N MET A 119 11.88 -17.00 -3.97
CA MET A 119 12.71 -17.41 -2.83
C MET A 119 14.20 -17.33 -3.16
N SER A 120 14.61 -17.66 -4.39
CA SER A 120 16.02 -17.52 -4.83
C SER A 120 16.53 -16.06 -4.82
N GLN A 121 15.62 -15.08 -4.82
CA GLN A 121 15.92 -13.65 -4.86
C GLN A 121 15.61 -12.94 -3.54
N ILE A 122 15.19 -13.67 -2.50
CA ILE A 122 14.74 -13.07 -1.24
C ILE A 122 15.83 -12.22 -0.57
N ASN A 123 17.09 -12.62 -0.70
CA ASN A 123 18.25 -11.91 -0.17
C ASN A 123 18.51 -10.55 -0.86
N GLN A 124 17.86 -10.28 -1.99
CA GLN A 124 17.96 -9.00 -2.71
C GLN A 124 16.85 -8.02 -2.31
N LEU A 125 15.93 -8.43 -1.43
CA LEU A 125 14.84 -7.58 -0.97
C LEU A 125 15.30 -6.70 0.19
N ASN A 126 15.07 -5.40 0.08
CA ASN A 126 15.20 -4.48 1.20
C ASN A 126 13.99 -4.65 2.12
N VAL A 127 14.23 -5.28 3.28
CA VAL A 127 13.22 -5.40 4.33
C VAL A 127 13.30 -4.16 5.21
N ILE A 128 12.14 -3.60 5.54
CA ILE A 128 12.06 -2.53 6.54
C ILE A 128 12.12 -3.19 7.92
N GLU A 129 13.23 -3.01 8.63
CA GLU A 129 13.49 -3.66 9.92
C GLU A 129 12.55 -3.19 11.03
N ASP A 130 12.09 -1.93 10.95
CA ASP A 130 11.28 -1.29 11.98
C ASP A 130 9.90 -0.93 11.40
N PRO A 131 8.85 -1.69 11.74
CA PRO A 131 7.50 -1.45 11.26
C PRO A 131 6.88 -0.17 11.84
N ASP A 132 7.38 0.36 12.95
CA ASP A 132 6.87 1.59 13.55
C ASP A 132 7.32 2.82 12.75
N LYS A 133 8.53 2.78 12.18
CA LYS A 133 8.97 3.79 11.19
C LYS A 133 8.02 3.88 10.00
N LEU A 134 7.47 2.75 9.57
CA LEU A 134 6.52 2.72 8.45
C LEU A 134 5.26 3.53 8.77
N LYS A 135 4.72 3.43 9.99
CA LYS A 135 3.53 4.17 10.43
C LYS A 135 3.74 5.68 10.26
N PHE A 136 4.88 6.20 10.70
CA PHE A 136 5.20 7.64 10.58
C PHE A 136 5.32 8.15 9.14
N ILE A 137 5.66 7.26 8.19
CA ILE A 137 5.76 7.62 6.78
C ILE A 137 4.38 7.93 6.20
N PHE A 138 3.38 7.13 6.58
CA PHE A 138 2.00 7.19 6.09
C PHE A 138 1.10 8.22 6.81
N LEU A 139 1.57 8.85 7.90
CA LEU A 139 0.82 9.92 8.55
C LEU A 139 0.61 11.10 7.58
N LYS A 140 -0.64 11.58 7.54
CA LYS A 140 -1.05 12.74 6.75
C LYS A 140 -0.36 14.00 7.29
N ARG A 141 0.09 14.88 6.41
CA ARG A 141 0.80 16.12 6.78
C ARG A 141 -0.04 17.34 6.45
N GLU A 142 -0.25 18.21 7.43
CA GLU A 142 -0.93 19.49 7.23
C GLU A 142 -0.17 20.62 7.92
N LYS A 143 -0.23 21.83 7.35
CA LYS A 143 0.32 23.04 7.99
C LYS A 143 -0.79 23.80 8.69
N ARG A 144 -0.71 23.91 10.01
CA ARG A 144 -1.69 24.66 10.83
C ARG A 144 -1.01 25.80 11.57
N LYS A 145 -1.73 26.90 11.77
CA LYS A 145 -1.29 28.02 12.61
C LYS A 145 -1.78 27.76 14.03
N VAL A 146 -0.87 27.85 14.99
CA VAL A 146 -1.23 27.74 16.42
C VAL A 146 -1.92 29.03 16.83
N LYS A 147 -3.12 28.91 17.42
CA LYS A 147 -3.86 30.06 17.97
C LYS A 147 -3.12 30.64 19.18
N HIS A 148 -3.51 31.84 19.60
CA HIS A 148 -2.93 32.46 20.79
C HIS A 148 -3.16 31.60 22.05
N ASP A 149 -4.30 30.93 22.11
CA ASP A 149 -4.72 30.03 23.21
C ASP A 149 -4.01 28.67 23.21
N ARG A 150 -2.92 28.50 22.44
CA ARG A 150 -2.15 27.24 22.31
C ARG A 150 -2.92 26.07 21.69
N ILE A 151 -4.00 26.37 20.97
CA ILE A 151 -4.85 25.36 20.35
C ILE A 151 -4.65 25.30 18.83
N ILE A 152 -4.67 24.09 18.29
CA ILE A 152 -4.87 23.83 16.86
C ILE A 152 -6.19 23.09 16.65
N SER A 153 -6.84 23.33 15.51
CA SER A 153 -8.03 22.58 15.10
C SER A 153 -7.72 21.69 13.91
N VAL A 154 -8.03 20.40 14.04
CA VAL A 154 -7.84 19.35 13.04
C VAL A 154 -9.11 18.51 13.02
N ASN A 155 -9.75 18.39 11.85
CA ASN A 155 -11.00 17.63 11.69
C ASN A 155 -12.09 17.96 12.74
N ASN A 156 -12.28 19.25 13.05
CA ASN A 156 -13.18 19.76 14.10
C ASN A 156 -12.83 19.38 15.55
N GLU A 157 -11.74 18.67 15.78
CA GLU A 157 -11.19 18.42 17.11
C GLU A 157 -10.12 19.44 17.47
N LEU A 158 -9.96 19.71 18.76
CA LEU A 158 -9.04 20.71 19.30
C LEU A 158 -7.90 20.01 20.04
N TYR A 159 -6.67 20.41 19.74
CA TYR A 159 -5.47 19.83 20.36
C TYR A 159 -4.62 20.93 20.98
N GLU A 160 -4.12 20.66 22.17
CA GLU A 160 -3.20 21.54 22.89
C GLU A 160 -1.77 21.36 22.38
N VAL A 161 -1.05 22.47 22.25
CA VAL A 161 0.31 22.52 21.72
C VAL A 161 1.21 23.27 22.70
N PRO A 162 2.51 22.93 22.83
CA PRO A 162 3.43 23.65 23.70
C PRO A 162 3.44 25.18 23.46
N PRO A 163 3.58 26.00 24.51
CA PRO A 163 3.56 27.46 24.42
C PRO A 163 4.67 28.04 23.53
N THR A 164 5.77 27.31 23.34
CA THR A 164 6.89 27.70 22.46
C THR A 164 6.51 27.80 20.98
N LEU A 165 5.34 27.27 20.60
CA LEU A 165 4.84 27.22 19.23
C LEU A 165 3.69 28.21 18.96
N ILE A 166 3.29 29.04 19.94
CA ILE A 166 2.23 30.04 19.78
C ILE A 166 2.51 30.96 18.60
N SER A 167 1.48 31.26 17.81
CA SER A 167 1.54 32.10 16.61
C SER A 167 2.43 31.58 15.47
N LYS A 168 3.10 30.43 15.63
CA LYS A 168 3.89 29.80 14.58
C LYS A 168 3.02 28.92 13.68
N ARG A 169 3.47 28.73 12.44
CA ARG A 169 2.91 27.71 11.54
C ARG A 169 3.72 26.43 11.72
N ILE A 170 3.07 25.38 12.15
CA ILE A 170 3.69 24.07 12.39
C ILE A 170 3.18 23.05 11.37
N GLU A 171 4.04 22.10 11.00
CA GLU A 171 3.63 20.88 10.30
C GLU A 171 3.16 19.87 11.34
N ILE A 172 1.89 19.49 11.24
CA ILE A 172 1.29 18.43 12.04
C ILE A 172 1.21 17.15 11.23
N ARG A 173 1.29 16.02 11.92
CA ARG A 173 1.17 14.68 11.37
C ARG A 173 0.18 13.88 12.19
N PHE A 174 -0.78 13.25 11.54
CA PHE A 174 -1.84 12.49 12.20
C PHE A 174 -2.36 11.38 11.28
N ASP A 175 -3.01 10.39 11.89
CA ASP A 175 -3.73 9.34 11.19
C ASP A 175 -5.14 9.85 10.82
N PRO A 176 -5.52 9.86 9.52
CA PRO A 176 -6.83 10.33 9.09
C PRO A 176 -8.01 9.44 9.53
N GLU A 177 -7.79 8.23 10.05
CA GLU A 177 -8.87 7.34 10.50
C GLU A 177 -9.08 7.37 12.02
N SER A 178 -8.02 7.57 12.80
CA SER A 178 -8.08 7.51 14.27
C SER A 178 -8.06 8.88 14.94
N PHE A 179 -7.36 9.89 14.39
CA PHE A 179 -7.18 11.23 14.99
C PHE A 179 -6.69 11.28 16.46
N GLU A 180 -6.42 10.15 17.11
CA GLU A 180 -6.02 10.06 18.53
C GLU A 180 -4.68 10.75 18.80
N ASP A 181 -3.70 10.55 17.91
CA ASP A 181 -2.34 11.06 18.07
C ASP A 181 -2.00 12.14 17.04
N ILE A 182 -1.56 13.31 17.53
CA ILE A 182 -0.98 14.36 16.69
C ILE A 182 0.49 14.58 17.03
N PHE A 183 1.33 14.36 16.01
CA PHE A 183 2.77 14.61 16.09
C PHE A 183 3.10 15.94 15.42
N PHE A 184 3.95 16.74 16.06
CA PHE A 184 4.47 17.98 15.49
C PHE A 184 5.98 17.87 15.27
N LYS A 185 6.47 18.38 14.15
CA LYS A 185 7.90 18.43 13.89
C LYS A 185 8.52 19.59 14.68
N ARG A 186 9.46 19.29 15.57
CA ARG A 186 10.32 20.31 16.18
C ARG A 186 11.33 20.76 15.12
N ASN A 187 11.31 22.04 14.76
CA ASN A 187 12.34 22.66 13.93
C ASN A 187 13.65 22.78 14.70
#